data_AF-A0A2T0WV92-F1
#
_entry.id   AF-A0A2T0WV92-F1
#
_cell.length_a   1.000
_cell.length_b   1.000
_cell.length_c   1.000
_cell.angle_alpha   90.00
_cell.angle_beta   90.00
_cell.angle_gamma   90.00
#
_symmetry.space_group_name_H-M   'P 1'
#
loop_
_entity.id
_entity.type
_entity.pdbx_description
1 polymer ?
#
loop_
_entity_poly.entity_id
_entity_poly.type
_entity_poly.pdbx_seq_one_letter_code
_entity_poly.pdbx_strand_id
1 'polypeptide(L)'
;MTKKIYSFNYDFYTAQLEFEVDLEKFTEEMARETLDFFSWDYDKEADPIDEVLKKYALEVLRVGGDSSDYQIIHSWNQEGFAPIDGSMGIKLTEYSGIDYQENDLEMEVKDVL
;
A
#
# COMPACT_ATOMS: atom_id res chain seq x y z
N MET A 1 -18.40 -11.86 10.71
CA MET A 1 -17.79 -10.66 10.10
C MET A 1 -16.83 -10.03 11.08
N THR A 2 -15.55 -10.38 10.97
CA THR A 2 -14.45 -9.74 11.69
C THR A 2 -13.72 -8.84 10.72
N LYS A 3 -14.00 -7.54 10.76
CA LYS A 3 -13.32 -6.54 9.95
C LYS A 3 -12.32 -5.74 10.78
N LYS A 4 -11.21 -5.36 10.17
CA LYS A 4 -10.20 -4.46 10.75
C LYS A 4 -9.92 -3.30 9.80
N ILE A 5 -9.52 -2.18 10.36
CA ILE A 5 -9.05 -1.00 9.63
C ILE A 5 -7.55 -0.85 9.86
N TYR A 6 -6.81 -0.65 8.79
CA TYR A 6 -5.36 -0.47 8.77
C TYR A 6 -5.03 0.87 8.16
N SER A 7 -4.56 1.81 8.99
CA SER A 7 -4.18 3.15 8.57
C SER A 7 -2.66 3.27 8.52
N PHE A 8 -2.14 3.83 7.43
CA PHE A 8 -0.72 4.03 7.20
C PHE A 8 -0.43 5.51 6.96
N ASN A 9 0.54 6.05 7.71
CA ASN A 9 1.08 7.39 7.49
C ASN A 9 2.52 7.24 6.99
N TYR A 10 2.82 7.86 5.86
CA TYR A 10 4.13 7.84 5.24
C TYR A 10 4.79 9.22 5.33
N ASP A 11 6.08 9.24 5.68
CA ASP A 11 6.96 10.41 5.72
C ASP A 11 6.32 11.66 6.33
N PHE A 12 6.14 11.68 7.65
CA PHE A 12 5.53 12.82 8.38
C PHE A 12 4.15 13.26 7.86
N TYR A 13 3.31 12.31 7.43
CA TYR A 13 1.97 12.55 6.87
C TYR A 13 1.96 13.19 5.48
N THR A 14 3.10 13.21 4.78
CA THR A 14 3.17 13.58 3.36
C THR A 14 2.27 12.69 2.51
N ALA A 15 2.03 11.44 2.90
CA ALA A 15 0.98 10.61 2.35
C ALA A 15 0.28 9.77 3.42
N GLN A 16 -0.99 9.45 3.19
CA GLN A 16 -1.84 8.67 4.08
C GLN A 16 -2.70 7.71 3.28
N LEU A 17 -2.98 6.54 3.82
CA LEU A 17 -3.91 5.61 3.21
C LEU A 17 -4.52 4.66 4.24
N GLU A 18 -5.69 4.12 3.89
CA GLU A 18 -6.43 3.21 4.74
C GLU A 18 -6.93 1.99 3.97
N PHE A 19 -6.80 0.81 4.59
CA PHE A 19 -7.46 -0.41 4.12
C PHE A 19 -8.49 -0.91 5.14
N GLU A 20 -9.66 -1.28 4.65
CA GLU A 20 -10.60 -2.16 5.34
C GLU A 20 -10.31 -3.62 4.94
N VAL A 21 -10.13 -4.49 5.93
CA VAL A 21 -9.85 -5.92 5.71
C VAL A 21 -10.89 -6.81 6.38
N ASP A 22 -11.53 -7.66 5.59
CA ASP A 22 -12.45 -8.72 6.01
C ASP A 22 -11.68 -10.04 6.18
N LEU A 23 -11.40 -10.41 7.43
CA LEU A 23 -10.57 -11.56 7.78
C LEU A 23 -11.25 -12.91 7.52
N GLU A 24 -12.55 -12.91 7.19
CA GLU A 24 -13.25 -14.12 6.74
C GLU A 24 -13.01 -14.38 5.25
N LYS A 25 -12.55 -13.36 4.50
CA LYS A 25 -12.27 -13.44 3.06
C LYS A 25 -10.79 -13.43 2.74
N PHE A 26 -10.02 -12.55 3.40
CA PHE A 26 -8.58 -12.49 3.27
C PHE A 26 -7.94 -13.18 4.47
N THR A 27 -7.53 -14.43 4.28
CA THR A 27 -7.05 -15.30 5.36
C THR A 27 -5.53 -15.21 5.54
N GLU A 28 -5.03 -15.68 6.68
CA GLU A 28 -3.59 -15.79 6.92
C GLU A 28 -2.88 -16.67 5.87
N GLU A 29 -3.54 -17.72 5.38
CA GLU A 29 -3.01 -18.61 4.34
C GLU A 29 -2.78 -17.83 3.05
N MET A 30 -3.78 -17.08 2.59
CA MET A 30 -3.66 -16.21 1.40
C MET A 30 -2.58 -15.15 1.58
N ALA A 31 -2.46 -14.58 2.78
CA ALA A 31 -1.42 -13.62 3.08
C ALA A 31 -0.01 -14.23 2.96
N ARG A 32 0.18 -15.45 3.47
CA ARG A 32 1.46 -16.19 3.33
C ARG A 32 1.78 -16.50 1.88
N GLU A 33 0.80 -17.00 1.12
CA GLU A 33 0.97 -17.24 -0.33
C GLU A 33 1.39 -15.97 -1.07
N THR A 34 0.80 -14.83 -0.72
CA THR A 34 1.15 -13.53 -1.30
C THR A 34 2.59 -13.14 -0.96
N LEU A 35 3.00 -13.26 0.30
CA LEU A 35 4.36 -12.95 0.74
C LEU A 35 5.42 -13.84 0.07
N ASP A 36 5.11 -15.13 -0.08
CA ASP A 36 5.99 -16.11 -0.73
C ASP A 36 6.12 -15.83 -2.24
N PHE A 37 5.02 -15.43 -2.91
CA PHE A 37 5.02 -15.10 -4.33
C PHE A 37 6.01 -13.98 -4.66
N PHE A 38 5.98 -12.87 -3.90
CA PHE A 38 6.85 -11.73 -4.16
C PHE A 38 8.25 -11.87 -3.56
N SER A 39 8.51 -12.91 -2.77
CA SER A 39 9.79 -13.13 -2.07
C SER A 39 10.28 -11.87 -1.36
N TRP A 40 9.36 -11.08 -0.80
CA TRP A 40 9.68 -9.85 -0.10
C TRP A 40 10.50 -10.12 1.16
N ASP A 41 11.33 -9.15 1.55
CA ASP A 41 11.93 -9.14 2.88
C ASP A 41 10.89 -8.58 3.87
N TYR A 42 10.45 -9.41 4.81
CA TYR A 42 9.38 -9.09 5.77
C TYR A 42 9.63 -9.80 7.11
N ASP A 43 8.95 -9.32 8.16
CA ASP A 43 9.06 -9.94 9.47
C ASP A 43 8.30 -11.27 9.54
N LYS A 44 9.03 -12.39 9.53
CA LYS A 44 8.45 -13.74 9.53
C LYS A 44 7.80 -14.14 10.86
N GLU A 45 8.05 -13.39 11.93
CA GLU A 45 7.46 -13.62 13.25
C GLU A 45 6.19 -12.78 13.47
N ALA A 46 5.95 -11.77 12.63
CA ALA A 46 4.75 -10.93 12.67
C ALA A 46 3.52 -11.63 12.04
N ASP A 47 2.35 -11.00 12.24
CA ASP A 47 1.11 -11.41 11.57
C ASP A 47 1.26 -11.24 10.04
N PRO A 48 1.03 -12.29 9.24
CA PRO A 48 1.25 -12.23 7.79
C PRO A 48 0.33 -11.24 7.08
N ILE A 49 -0.89 -11.00 7.59
CA ILE A 49 -1.81 -10.03 7.01
C ILE A 49 -1.26 -8.62 7.21
N ASP A 50 -0.77 -8.32 8.41
CA ASP A 50 -0.16 -7.02 8.73
C ASP A 50 1.04 -6.75 7.81
N GLU A 51 1.88 -7.77 7.56
CA GLU A 51 3.03 -7.66 6.66
C GLU A 51 2.61 -7.45 5.20
N VAL A 52 1.61 -8.18 4.69
CA VAL A 52 1.06 -7.96 3.34
C VAL A 52 0.56 -6.53 3.19
N LEU A 53 -0.19 -6.01 4.16
CA LEU A 53 -0.78 -4.67 4.08
C LEU A 53 0.28 -3.57 4.09
N LYS A 54 1.39 -3.74 4.83
CA LYS A 54 2.55 -2.83 4.72
C LYS A 54 3.11 -2.79 3.30
N LYS A 55 3.21 -3.95 2.64
CA LYS A 55 3.73 -4.04 1.26
C LYS A 55 2.74 -3.46 0.24
N TYR A 56 1.45 -3.74 0.42
CA TYR A 56 0.39 -3.15 -0.41
C TYR A 56 0.35 -1.63 -0.23
N ALA A 57 0.54 -1.12 0.99
CA ALA A 57 0.60 0.30 1.25
C ALA A 57 1.74 0.98 0.48
N LEU A 58 2.94 0.41 0.54
CA LEU A 58 4.09 0.91 -0.23
C LEU A 58 3.85 0.84 -1.74
N GLU A 59 3.24 -0.23 -2.23
CA GLU A 59 2.93 -0.38 -3.65
C GLU A 59 1.86 0.62 -4.10
N VAL A 60 0.81 0.84 -3.31
CA VAL A 60 -0.20 1.89 -3.53
C VAL A 60 0.45 3.27 -3.57
N LEU A 61 1.38 3.58 -2.67
CA LEU A 61 2.12 4.85 -2.71
C LEU A 61 2.97 4.98 -3.98
N ARG A 62 3.65 3.90 -4.38
CA ARG A 62 4.52 3.84 -5.57
C ARG A 62 3.74 4.06 -6.86
N VAL A 63 2.56 3.46 -7.00
CA VAL A 63 1.75 3.55 -8.22
C VAL A 63 0.77 4.72 -8.20
N GLY A 64 0.36 5.16 -7.01
CA GLY A 64 -0.67 6.16 -6.82
C GLY A 64 -0.22 7.55 -7.22
N GLY A 65 0.95 8.01 -6.77
CA GLY A 65 1.39 9.40 -7.01
C GLY A 65 0.28 10.41 -6.67
N ASP A 66 -0.13 11.20 -7.66
CA ASP A 66 -1.22 12.21 -7.51
C ASP A 66 -2.62 11.66 -7.87
N SER A 67 -2.76 10.33 -8.02
CA SER A 67 -4.02 9.70 -8.44
C SER A 67 -5.05 9.65 -7.31
N SER A 68 -6.33 9.58 -7.67
CA SER A 68 -7.38 9.29 -6.69
C SER A 68 -7.42 7.80 -6.31
N ASP A 69 -8.00 7.49 -5.16
CA ASP A 69 -8.35 6.13 -4.72
C ASP A 69 -9.06 5.31 -5.82
N TYR A 70 -10.06 5.90 -6.48
CA TYR A 70 -10.78 5.26 -7.59
C TYR A 70 -9.85 4.86 -8.74
N GLN A 71 -8.93 5.75 -9.13
CA GLN A 71 -7.97 5.48 -10.20
C GLN A 71 -6.98 4.38 -9.82
N ILE A 72 -6.53 4.37 -8.57
CA ILE A 72 -5.64 3.35 -8.04
C ILE A 72 -6.36 1.99 -8.08
N ILE A 73 -7.56 1.90 -7.51
CA ILE A 73 -8.34 0.66 -7.49
C ILE A 73 -8.58 0.14 -8.92
N HIS A 74 -8.91 1.02 -9.88
CA HIS A 74 -9.21 0.61 -11.25
C HIS A 74 -7.97 0.22 -12.07
N SER A 75 -6.80 0.73 -11.70
CA SER A 75 -5.51 0.38 -12.33
C SER A 75 -4.79 -0.75 -11.60
N TRP A 76 -5.29 -1.18 -10.44
CA TRP A 76 -4.76 -2.27 -9.64
C TRP A 76 -5.01 -3.63 -10.30
N ASN A 77 -4.17 -3.95 -11.27
CA ASN A 77 -4.17 -5.22 -11.99
C ASN A 77 -2.73 -5.74 -12.12
N GLN A 78 -2.11 -6.03 -10.98
CA GLN A 78 -0.76 -6.59 -10.92
C GLN A 78 -0.82 -8.06 -10.53
N GLU A 79 -0.10 -8.90 -11.27
CA GLU A 79 0.00 -10.33 -10.99
C GLU A 79 0.56 -10.57 -9.57
N GLY A 80 -0.03 -11.51 -8.84
CA GLY A 80 0.32 -11.84 -7.47
C GLY A 80 -0.34 -10.96 -6.40
N PHE A 81 -0.93 -9.82 -6.77
CA PHE A 81 -1.70 -8.98 -5.83
C PHE A 81 -3.18 -9.37 -5.84
N ALA A 82 -3.75 -9.52 -4.64
CA ALA A 82 -5.19 -9.54 -4.47
C ALA A 82 -5.79 -8.16 -4.87
N PRO A 83 -6.99 -8.14 -5.48
CA PRO A 83 -7.73 -6.90 -5.69
C PRO A 83 -7.97 -6.14 -4.40
N ILE A 84 -7.80 -4.82 -4.45
CA ILE A 84 -8.02 -3.89 -3.33
C ILE A 84 -9.39 -3.18 -3.41
N ASP A 85 -10.35 -3.77 -4.12
CA ASP A 85 -11.72 -3.25 -4.30
C ASP A 85 -12.72 -3.85 -3.28
N GLY A 86 -12.25 -4.73 -2.40
CA GLY A 86 -13.04 -5.46 -1.41
C GLY A 86 -13.55 -6.83 -1.86
N SER A 87 -13.36 -7.21 -3.14
CA SER A 87 -13.83 -8.49 -3.69
C SER A 87 -13.19 -9.69 -2.99
N MET A 88 -11.89 -9.58 -2.69
CA MET A 88 -11.10 -10.61 -2.00
C MET A 88 -10.85 -10.31 -0.52
N GLY A 89 -11.62 -9.37 0.06
CA GLY A 89 -11.53 -9.04 1.47
C GLY A 89 -10.55 -7.92 1.82
N ILE A 90 -9.81 -7.35 0.88
CA ILE A 90 -9.02 -6.12 1.08
C ILE A 90 -9.67 -4.99 0.29
N LYS A 91 -9.92 -3.85 0.92
CA LYS A 91 -10.47 -2.66 0.27
C LYS A 91 -9.67 -1.42 0.64
N LEU A 92 -9.14 -0.70 -0.35
CA LEU A 92 -8.62 0.66 -0.15
C LEU A 92 -9.79 1.61 0.10
N THR A 93 -9.82 2.25 1.26
CA THR A 93 -10.91 3.16 1.69
C THR A 93 -10.51 4.62 1.70
N GLU A 94 -9.22 4.91 1.82
CA GLU A 94 -8.68 6.25 1.79
C GLU A 94 -7.29 6.25 1.12
N TYR A 95 -7.02 7.28 0.32
CA TYR A 95 -5.70 7.57 -0.22
C TYR A 95 -5.52 9.08 -0.34
N SER A 96 -4.52 9.60 0.35
CA SER A 96 -3.95 10.93 0.16
C SER A 96 -2.52 10.70 -0.30
N GLY A 97 -2.27 10.89 -1.60
CA GLY A 97 -0.96 10.72 -2.20
C GLY A 97 0.08 11.73 -1.70
N ILE A 98 1.28 11.63 -2.26
CA ILE A 98 2.38 12.55 -1.98
C ILE A 98 2.07 13.89 -2.66
N ASP A 99 1.97 14.97 -1.88
CA ASP A 99 1.86 16.32 -2.44
C ASP A 99 3.27 16.86 -2.76
N TYR A 100 3.62 16.88 -4.05
CA TYR A 100 4.90 17.41 -4.50
C TYR A 100 4.85 18.95 -4.55
N GLN A 101 5.37 19.61 -3.52
CA GLN A 101 5.49 21.07 -3.51
C GLN A 101 6.87 21.53 -3.95
N GLU A 102 6.93 22.53 -4.83
CA GLU A 102 8.20 23.13 -5.29
C GLU A 102 9.04 23.68 -4.13
N ASN A 103 8.40 24.15 -3.04
CA ASN A 103 9.09 24.67 -1.87
C ASN A 103 9.85 23.59 -1.07
N ASP A 104 9.49 22.32 -1.23
CA ASP A 104 10.17 21.19 -0.61
C ASP A 104 11.31 20.65 -1.49
N LEU A 105 11.46 21.18 -2.71
CA LEU A 105 12.50 20.79 -3.66
C LEU A 105 13.81 21.54 -3.37
N GLU A 106 14.79 20.82 -2.83
CA GLU A 106 16.16 21.33 -2.68
C GLU A 106 16.98 21.10 -3.97
N MET A 107 17.59 22.17 -4.50
CA MET A 107 18.47 22.10 -5.67
C MET A 107 19.89 22.57 -5.32
N GLU A 108 20.88 21.71 -5.57
CA GLU A 108 22.31 22.02 -5.46
C GLU A 108 22.95 22.10 -6.85
N VAL A 109 23.72 23.15 -7.13
CA VAL A 109 24.47 23.32 -8.39
C VAL A 109 25.97 23.20 -8.10
N LYS A 110 26.67 22.31 -8.82
CA LYS A 110 28.13 22.11 -8.72
C LYS A 110 28.81 22.34 -10.06
N ASP A 111 29.86 23.16 -10.07
CA ASP A 111 30.75 23.29 -11.21
C ASP A 111 31.64 22.04 -11.32
N VAL A 112 31.77 21.50 -12.53
CA VAL A 112 32.69 20.40 -12.82
C VAL A 112 33.95 20.99 -13.44
N LEU A 113 35.08 20.90 -12.71
CA LEU A 113 36.42 21.27 -13.19
C LEU A 113 37.08 20.14 -13.98
#